data_AF-A0A0C4E6G9-F1
#
_entry.id   AF-A0A0C4E6G9-F1
#
_cell.length_a   1.000
_cell.length_b   1.000
_cell.length_c   1.000
_cell.angle_alpha   90.00
_cell.angle_beta   90.00
_cell.angle_gamma   90.00
#
_symmetry.space_group_name_H-M   'P 1'
#
loop_
_entity.id
_entity.type
_entity.pdbx_description
1 polymer ?
#
loop_
_entity_poly.entity_id
_entity_poly.type
_entity_poly.pdbx_seq_one_letter_code
_entity_poly.pdbx_strand_id
1 'polypeptide(L)'
;MRNGHLVSRASDYIIYSVEAASIGRVVAEYGPSTKQRAIVGGQTSCKDPEIRAFEEHLPSDVDIVSCHSLHGPSVDPKDQPLVLIQHRASDASFAKVEAVLRCLGSKHVVLTAREHDRITADTQAVTHAAFLSMGKAWHASAQFPWEGGRYVGGIENAKINLMLRIYAQKWHVYAGLAILNPEARAQIDQYARSTTALYKLMLEGRADELRARVLAARDKVFGREDEPKWGARPLLKDGLLDRFGLGAATGGGSGSDGETQQQQQQQQQQQQQLPNNHLSLLAMVDCWSALGIVPYDHMICSTPLFRLWLGVTEHLFRSPERLDEALRIAVEDNTFRADDLEFTFAARGWAECVSLGHFDTWRERFVVTQRFFEPRFADAIKLGNDMIKAVLEASE
;
A
#
# COMPACT_ATOMS: atom_id res chain seq x y z
N MET A 1 0.73 21.56 -30.52
CA MET A 1 1.40 20.79 -31.59
C MET A 1 0.54 19.60 -32.00
N ARG A 2 0.74 19.01 -33.18
CA ARG A 2 -0.21 18.05 -33.78
C ARG A 2 -0.02 16.58 -33.38
N ASN A 3 1.17 16.16 -32.93
CA ASN A 3 1.46 14.78 -32.48
C ASN A 3 2.69 14.73 -31.56
N GLY A 4 2.98 13.55 -31.00
CA GLY A 4 4.11 13.31 -30.08
C GLY A 4 5.49 13.53 -30.71
N HIS A 5 5.68 13.22 -31.99
CA HIS A 5 6.94 13.46 -32.70
C HIS A 5 7.32 14.94 -32.73
N LEU A 6 6.36 15.82 -33.03
CA LEU A 6 6.62 17.26 -33.11
C LEU A 6 6.91 17.85 -31.73
N VAL A 7 6.22 17.37 -30.68
CA VAL A 7 6.53 17.76 -29.30
C VAL A 7 7.95 17.35 -28.93
N SER A 8 8.30 16.09 -29.17
CA SER A 8 9.61 15.53 -28.85
C SER A 8 10.77 16.27 -29.54
N ARG A 9 10.59 16.73 -30.78
CA ARG A 9 11.59 17.51 -31.54
C ARG A 9 11.77 18.94 -31.04
N ALA A 10 10.77 19.52 -30.39
CA ALA A 10 10.77 20.91 -29.97
C ALA A 10 11.11 21.10 -28.48
N SER A 11 11.08 20.01 -27.70
CA SER A 11 11.29 20.05 -26.25
C SER A 11 12.75 19.85 -25.85
N ASP A 12 13.21 20.63 -24.87
CA ASP A 12 14.51 20.46 -24.21
C ASP A 12 14.44 19.47 -23.03
N TYR A 13 13.26 19.31 -22.44
CA TYR A 13 12.96 18.33 -21.41
C TYR A 13 11.59 17.69 -21.66
N ILE A 14 11.52 16.36 -21.66
CA ILE A 14 10.30 15.59 -21.94
C ILE A 14 10.05 14.64 -20.76
N ILE A 15 8.81 14.63 -20.25
CA ILE A 15 8.36 13.65 -19.26
C ILE A 15 7.28 12.78 -19.87
N TYR A 16 7.50 11.46 -19.90
CA TYR A 16 6.49 10.48 -20.28
C TYR A 16 5.60 10.15 -19.07
N SER A 17 4.37 10.67 -19.07
CA SER A 17 3.35 10.43 -18.02
C SER A 17 2.22 9.54 -18.55
N VAL A 18 2.57 8.30 -18.91
CA VAL A 18 1.63 7.28 -19.38
C VAL A 18 1.56 6.11 -18.39
N GLU A 19 0.58 5.21 -18.57
CA GLU A 19 0.53 3.98 -17.79
C GLU A 19 1.83 3.17 -17.96
N ALA A 20 2.32 2.57 -16.86
CA ALA A 20 3.56 1.81 -16.88
C ALA A 20 3.56 0.67 -17.92
N ALA A 21 2.40 0.05 -18.19
CA ALA A 21 2.26 -0.97 -19.23
C ALA A 21 2.36 -0.41 -20.67
N SER A 22 2.11 0.89 -20.85
CA SER A 22 2.18 1.56 -22.15
C SER A 22 3.53 2.23 -22.43
N ILE A 23 4.42 2.35 -21.44
CA ILE A 23 5.67 3.12 -21.57
C ILE A 23 6.52 2.63 -22.74
N GLY A 24 6.74 1.32 -22.85
CA GLY A 24 7.54 0.73 -23.94
C GLY A 24 7.03 1.12 -25.32
N ARG A 25 5.73 0.91 -25.57
CA ARG A 25 5.10 1.25 -26.86
C ARG A 25 5.19 2.74 -27.18
N VAL A 26 4.94 3.61 -26.20
CA VAL A 26 4.90 5.06 -26.42
C VAL A 26 6.31 5.63 -26.64
N VAL A 27 7.31 5.11 -25.93
CA VAL A 27 8.71 5.50 -26.12
C VAL A 27 9.22 4.94 -27.46
N ALA A 28 8.85 3.73 -27.86
CA ALA A 28 9.19 3.19 -29.18
C ALA A 28 8.67 4.08 -30.32
N GLU A 29 7.45 4.62 -30.17
CA GLU A 29 6.84 5.49 -31.17
C GLU A 29 7.47 6.87 -31.21
N TYR A 30 7.60 7.56 -30.06
CA TYR A 30 7.99 8.97 -30.03
C TYR A 30 9.44 9.25 -29.61
N GLY A 31 10.07 8.34 -28.86
CA GLY A 31 11.43 8.47 -28.33
C GLY A 31 12.50 8.75 -29.40
N PRO A 32 12.48 8.08 -30.57
CA PRO A 32 13.45 8.36 -31.65
C PRO A 32 13.36 9.78 -32.25
N SER A 33 12.28 10.52 -31.96
CA SER A 33 12.11 11.90 -32.43
C SER A 33 12.70 12.94 -31.46
N THR A 34 13.31 12.50 -30.36
CA THR A 34 13.84 13.38 -29.33
C THR A 34 14.92 14.29 -29.88
N LYS A 35 14.82 15.58 -29.54
CA LYS A 35 15.83 16.58 -29.88
C LYS A 35 17.21 16.17 -29.34
N GLN A 36 18.24 16.35 -30.15
CA GLN A 36 19.63 16.10 -29.74
C GLN A 36 19.97 16.85 -28.43
N ARG A 37 20.63 16.14 -27.50
CA ARG A 37 21.03 16.64 -26.17
C ARG A 37 19.88 17.13 -25.29
N ALA A 38 18.65 16.73 -25.61
CA ALA A 38 17.52 16.93 -24.70
C ALA A 38 17.61 15.98 -23.51
N ILE A 39 16.78 16.27 -22.51
CA ILE A 39 16.62 15.41 -21.33
C ILE A 39 15.28 14.69 -21.45
N VAL A 40 15.25 13.41 -21.15
CA VAL A 40 14.04 12.60 -21.11
C VAL A 40 13.91 11.96 -19.74
N GLY A 41 12.70 11.98 -19.20
CA GLY A 41 12.32 11.25 -18.01
C GLY A 41 10.97 10.61 -18.18
N GLY A 42 10.61 9.75 -17.23
CA GLY A 42 9.23 9.32 -17.06
C GLY A 42 8.81 9.46 -15.60
N GLN A 43 7.50 9.39 -15.39
CA GLN A 43 6.85 9.49 -14.08
C GLN A 43 6.10 8.20 -13.73
N THR A 44 6.43 7.07 -14.35
CA THR A 44 5.76 5.81 -14.05
C THR A 44 6.03 5.38 -12.59
N SER A 45 5.19 4.52 -12.03
CA SER A 45 5.42 3.99 -10.68
C SER A 45 6.44 2.84 -10.61
N CYS A 46 6.93 2.36 -11.76
CA CYS A 46 7.96 1.31 -11.86
C CYS A 46 9.06 1.77 -12.80
N LYS A 47 10.31 1.78 -12.35
CA LYS A 47 11.43 2.32 -13.11
C LYS A 47 12.08 1.29 -14.00
N ASP A 48 12.12 0.01 -13.64
CA ASP A 48 12.69 -1.04 -14.50
C ASP A 48 12.10 -1.07 -15.93
N PRO A 49 10.78 -1.15 -16.15
CA PRO A 49 10.22 -1.12 -17.51
C PRO A 49 10.40 0.23 -18.21
N GLU A 50 10.42 1.33 -17.46
CA GLU A 50 10.62 2.68 -17.99
C GLU A 50 12.05 2.87 -18.50
N ILE A 51 13.04 2.51 -17.68
CA ILE A 51 14.46 2.60 -18.01
C ILE A 51 14.80 1.66 -19.18
N ARG A 52 14.25 0.43 -19.20
CA ARG A 52 14.44 -0.47 -20.36
C ARG A 52 13.94 0.14 -21.66
N ALA A 53 12.74 0.72 -21.64
CA ALA A 53 12.18 1.39 -22.81
C ALA A 53 13.05 2.57 -23.27
N PHE A 54 13.60 3.33 -22.31
CA PHE A 54 14.49 4.44 -22.61
C PHE A 54 15.82 4.00 -23.20
N GLU A 55 16.47 2.99 -22.62
CA GLU A 55 17.73 2.44 -23.15
C GLU A 55 17.54 1.83 -24.54
N GLU A 56 16.40 1.20 -24.82
CA GLU A 56 16.13 0.55 -26.10
C GLU A 56 15.81 1.54 -27.25
N HIS A 57 15.09 2.62 -26.95
CA HIS A 57 14.46 3.45 -27.98
C HIS A 57 14.91 4.92 -28.01
N LEU A 58 15.60 5.42 -26.97
CA LEU A 58 16.12 6.79 -27.00
C LEU A 58 17.50 6.85 -27.69
N PRO A 59 17.75 7.90 -28.49
CA PRO A 59 19.09 8.16 -29.02
C PRO A 59 20.17 8.22 -27.93
N SER A 60 21.39 7.82 -28.27
CA SER A 60 22.52 7.77 -27.32
C SER A 60 23.00 9.15 -26.85
N ASP A 61 22.62 10.22 -27.55
CA ASP A 61 22.95 11.61 -27.23
C ASP A 61 21.87 12.31 -26.39
N VAL A 62 20.91 11.56 -25.84
CA VAL A 62 19.86 12.03 -24.94
C VAL A 62 20.19 11.62 -23.50
N ASP A 63 20.07 12.58 -22.59
CA ASP A 63 20.24 12.39 -21.15
C ASP A 63 18.94 11.85 -20.53
N ILE A 64 19.05 10.86 -19.65
CA ILE A 64 17.92 10.21 -18.97
C ILE A 64 17.89 10.60 -17.49
N VAL A 65 16.90 11.41 -17.12
CA VAL A 65 16.60 11.80 -15.74
C VAL A 65 15.11 11.62 -15.48
N SER A 66 14.76 10.55 -14.76
CA SER A 66 13.38 10.23 -14.40
C SER A 66 12.99 10.81 -13.05
N CYS A 67 11.68 10.84 -12.78
CA CYS A 67 11.17 11.14 -11.46
C CYS A 67 10.00 10.21 -11.08
N HIS A 68 9.60 10.25 -9.83
CA HIS A 68 8.34 9.66 -9.38
C HIS A 68 7.84 10.42 -8.15
N SER A 69 6.66 11.03 -8.28
CA SER A 69 6.02 11.69 -7.15
C SER A 69 5.24 10.66 -6.34
N LEU A 70 5.53 10.53 -5.05
CA LEU A 70 4.95 9.48 -4.20
C LEU A 70 3.59 9.89 -3.60
N HIS A 71 2.74 10.52 -4.41
CA HIS A 71 1.39 10.92 -4.04
C HIS A 71 0.40 10.79 -5.20
N GLY A 72 -0.90 10.74 -4.88
CA GLY A 72 -1.96 10.72 -5.88
C GLY A 72 -2.17 12.10 -6.55
N PRO A 73 -2.84 12.16 -7.71
CA PRO A 73 -3.01 13.40 -8.48
C PRO A 73 -3.82 14.49 -7.77
N SER A 74 -4.64 14.13 -6.78
CA SER A 74 -5.46 15.08 -6.00
C SER A 74 -4.75 15.64 -4.76
N VAL A 75 -3.49 15.29 -4.54
CA VAL A 75 -2.70 15.69 -3.36
C VAL A 75 -1.74 16.82 -3.75
N ASP A 76 -1.65 17.84 -2.90
CA ASP A 76 -0.67 18.91 -3.05
C ASP A 76 0.76 18.32 -2.96
N PRO A 77 1.63 18.53 -3.97
CA PRO A 77 2.99 18.00 -3.97
C PRO A 77 3.90 18.61 -2.89
N LYS A 78 3.49 19.72 -2.28
CA LYS A 78 4.27 20.40 -1.25
C LYS A 78 4.58 19.46 -0.08
N ASP A 79 5.85 19.44 0.33
CA ASP A 79 6.39 18.60 1.40
C ASP A 79 6.26 17.08 1.17
N GLN A 80 5.69 16.64 0.04
CA GLN A 80 5.62 15.23 -0.36
C GLN A 80 6.96 14.78 -0.94
N PRO A 81 7.33 13.49 -0.79
CA PRO A 81 8.53 12.95 -1.43
C PRO A 81 8.42 12.95 -2.96
N LEU A 82 9.42 13.51 -3.63
CA LEU A 82 9.62 13.42 -5.07
C LEU A 82 10.95 12.73 -5.34
N VAL A 83 10.89 11.51 -5.87
CA VAL A 83 12.10 10.77 -6.21
C VAL A 83 12.66 11.29 -7.53
N LEU A 84 13.97 11.57 -7.57
CA LEU A 84 14.73 11.91 -8.76
C LEU A 84 15.74 10.80 -9.06
N ILE A 85 15.85 10.43 -10.33
CA ILE A 85 16.65 9.28 -10.77
C ILE A 85 17.53 9.71 -11.94
N GLN A 86 18.80 9.94 -11.66
CA GLN A 86 19.84 10.14 -12.67
C GLN A 86 20.28 8.77 -13.20
N HIS A 87 19.80 8.35 -14.37
CA HIS A 87 20.14 7.04 -14.93
C HIS A 87 21.35 7.11 -15.88
N ARG A 88 21.21 7.89 -16.95
CA ARG A 88 22.23 8.08 -18.00
C ARG A 88 22.25 9.56 -18.38
N ALA A 89 22.79 10.39 -17.49
CA ALA A 89 22.77 11.84 -17.67
C ALA A 89 23.95 12.51 -16.99
N SER A 90 24.35 13.67 -17.52
CA SER A 90 25.33 14.54 -16.87
C SER A 90 24.76 15.22 -15.61
N ASP A 91 25.63 15.60 -14.68
CA ASP A 91 25.24 16.35 -13.47
C ASP A 91 24.59 17.69 -13.84
N ALA A 92 25.01 18.30 -14.95
CA ALA A 92 24.41 19.52 -15.46
C ALA A 92 22.95 19.31 -15.90
N SER A 93 22.62 18.18 -16.52
CA SER A 93 21.25 17.82 -16.88
C SER A 93 20.41 17.47 -15.65
N PHE A 94 20.98 16.73 -14.70
CA PHE A 94 20.32 16.45 -13.43
C PHE A 94 19.96 17.74 -12.68
N ALA A 95 20.92 18.67 -12.53
CA ALA A 95 20.69 19.97 -11.89
C ALA A 95 19.61 20.81 -12.60
N LYS A 96 19.52 20.74 -13.93
CA LYS A 96 18.44 21.40 -14.69
C LYS A 96 17.07 20.81 -14.34
N VAL A 97 16.95 19.48 -14.34
CA VAL A 97 15.67 18.81 -13.98
C VAL A 97 15.29 19.12 -12.54
N GLU A 98 16.24 19.03 -11.62
CA GLU A 98 16.03 19.37 -10.22
C GLU A 98 15.56 20.82 -10.05
N ALA A 99 16.19 21.77 -10.75
CA ALA A 99 15.78 23.18 -10.71
C ALA A 99 14.37 23.41 -11.25
N VAL A 100 13.97 22.69 -12.31
CA VAL A 100 12.61 22.74 -12.85
C VAL A 100 11.60 22.19 -11.85
N LEU A 101 11.88 21.04 -11.23
CA LEU A 101 10.96 20.36 -10.32
C LEU A 101 10.86 21.01 -8.93
N ARG A 102 11.85 21.84 -8.55
CA ARG A 102 11.84 22.58 -7.28
C ARG A 102 10.59 23.46 -7.10
N CYS A 103 9.95 23.91 -8.19
CA CYS A 103 8.73 24.70 -8.11
C CYS A 103 7.55 23.98 -7.43
N LEU A 104 7.60 22.64 -7.35
CA LEU A 104 6.57 21.81 -6.71
C LEU A 104 6.62 21.88 -5.17
N GLY A 105 7.71 22.38 -4.58
CA GLY A 105 7.88 22.41 -3.13
C GLY A 105 7.97 21.03 -2.47
N SER A 106 8.22 19.99 -3.27
CA SER A 106 8.40 18.61 -2.82
C SER A 106 9.75 18.40 -2.14
N LYS A 107 9.83 17.37 -1.29
CA LYS A 107 11.09 16.90 -0.70
C LYS A 107 11.78 15.98 -1.69
N HIS A 108 12.84 16.47 -2.33
CA HIS A 108 13.59 15.68 -3.31
C HIS A 108 14.35 14.54 -2.64
N VAL A 109 14.23 13.34 -3.21
CA VAL A 109 14.96 12.14 -2.78
C VAL A 109 15.68 11.57 -3.98
N VAL A 110 16.99 11.41 -3.92
CA VAL A 110 17.77 10.87 -5.04
C VAL A 110 17.96 9.38 -4.85
N LEU A 111 17.54 8.58 -5.83
CA LEU A 111 17.66 7.12 -5.82
C LEU A 111 18.09 6.62 -7.20
N THR A 112 18.76 5.46 -7.24
CA THR A 112 18.85 4.69 -8.48
C THR A 112 17.50 4.06 -8.83
N ALA A 113 17.30 3.69 -10.10
CA ALA A 113 16.08 2.99 -10.54
C ALA A 113 15.83 1.69 -9.75
N ARG A 114 16.91 0.96 -9.42
CA ARG A 114 16.85 -0.29 -8.65
C ARG A 114 16.46 -0.04 -7.19
N GLU A 115 17.06 0.96 -6.54
CA GLU A 115 16.70 1.32 -5.16
C GLU A 115 15.25 1.79 -5.08
N HIS A 116 14.81 2.62 -6.04
CA HIS A 116 13.42 3.04 -6.14
C HIS A 116 12.45 1.84 -6.22
N ASP A 117 12.69 0.91 -7.15
CA ASP A 117 11.78 -0.23 -7.35
C ASP A 117 11.77 -1.16 -6.13
N ARG A 118 12.92 -1.35 -5.46
CA ARG A 118 12.98 -2.09 -4.19
C ARG A 118 12.18 -1.41 -3.08
N ILE A 119 12.40 -0.12 -2.86
CA ILE A 119 11.74 0.66 -1.80
C ILE A 119 10.22 0.75 -2.03
N THR A 120 9.79 0.95 -3.28
CA THR A 120 8.35 0.96 -3.61
C THR A 120 7.72 -0.41 -3.45
N ALA A 121 8.42 -1.50 -3.77
CA ALA A 121 7.93 -2.84 -3.46
C ALA A 121 7.76 -3.02 -1.94
N ASP A 122 8.81 -2.74 -1.15
CA ASP A 122 8.82 -2.92 0.30
C ASP A 122 7.74 -2.11 1.04
N THR A 123 7.41 -0.92 0.52
CA THR A 123 6.44 -0.02 1.16
C THR A 123 5.00 -0.20 0.64
N GLN A 124 4.81 -0.74 -0.57
CA GLN A 124 3.49 -0.72 -1.21
C GLN A 124 2.98 -2.11 -1.62
N ALA A 125 3.83 -3.04 -2.05
CA ALA A 125 3.38 -4.27 -2.70
C ALA A 125 2.53 -5.16 -1.77
N VAL A 126 3.08 -5.52 -0.60
CA VAL A 126 2.39 -6.36 0.39
C VAL A 126 1.18 -5.62 0.97
N THR A 127 1.32 -4.32 1.25
CA THR A 127 0.25 -3.45 1.73
C THR A 127 -0.96 -3.49 0.78
N HIS A 128 -0.73 -3.27 -0.51
CA HIS A 128 -1.80 -3.34 -1.52
C HIS A 128 -2.38 -4.74 -1.64
N ALA A 129 -1.54 -5.78 -1.67
CA ALA A 129 -2.00 -7.16 -1.77
C ALA A 129 -2.88 -7.56 -0.57
N ALA A 130 -2.56 -7.13 0.64
CA ALA A 130 -3.37 -7.37 1.83
C ALA A 130 -4.78 -6.78 1.68
N PHE A 131 -4.90 -5.49 1.35
CA PHE A 131 -6.20 -4.83 1.22
C PHE A 131 -7.02 -5.29 0.02
N LEU A 132 -6.38 -5.58 -1.11
CA LEU A 132 -7.03 -6.21 -2.27
C LEU A 132 -7.54 -7.61 -1.91
N SER A 133 -6.83 -8.33 -1.04
CA SER A 133 -7.29 -9.64 -0.57
C SER A 133 -8.49 -9.51 0.37
N MET A 134 -8.50 -8.52 1.26
CA MET A 134 -9.64 -8.23 2.15
C MET A 134 -10.90 -7.90 1.34
N GLY A 135 -10.81 -6.94 0.42
CA GLY A 135 -11.96 -6.55 -0.40
C GLY A 135 -12.49 -7.71 -1.24
N LYS A 136 -11.59 -8.54 -1.79
CA LYS A 136 -12.01 -9.71 -2.57
C LYS A 136 -12.68 -10.78 -1.70
N ALA A 137 -12.21 -10.99 -0.48
CA ALA A 137 -12.82 -11.92 0.47
C ALA A 137 -14.24 -11.48 0.85
N TRP A 138 -14.41 -10.23 1.28
CA TRP A 138 -15.73 -9.69 1.63
C TRP A 138 -16.71 -9.67 0.47
N HIS A 139 -16.22 -9.39 -0.74
CA HIS A 139 -17.01 -9.55 -1.96
C HIS A 139 -17.46 -11.00 -2.18
N ALA A 140 -16.56 -11.99 -2.00
CA ALA A 140 -16.90 -13.40 -2.16
C ALA A 140 -17.94 -13.86 -1.13
N SER A 141 -17.87 -13.32 0.10
CA SER A 141 -18.85 -13.55 1.15
C SER A 141 -20.14 -12.71 1.01
N ALA A 142 -20.23 -11.85 -0.01
CA ALA A 142 -21.34 -10.90 -0.23
C ALA A 142 -21.70 -10.06 1.01
N GLN A 143 -20.69 -9.62 1.75
CA GLN A 143 -20.86 -8.91 3.03
C GLN A 143 -20.18 -7.55 3.01
N PHE A 144 -20.86 -6.56 3.60
CA PHE A 144 -20.23 -5.33 4.05
C PHE A 144 -19.77 -5.54 5.51
N PRO A 145 -18.47 -5.64 5.78
CA PRO A 145 -17.96 -6.09 7.08
C PRO A 145 -18.42 -5.20 8.26
N TRP A 146 -18.63 -3.90 8.03
CA TRP A 146 -19.11 -2.94 9.03
C TRP A 146 -20.62 -3.02 9.32
N GLU A 147 -21.40 -3.81 8.59
CA GLU A 147 -22.84 -3.97 8.84
C GLU A 147 -23.16 -5.15 9.76
N GLY A 148 -22.30 -6.17 9.79
CA GLY A 148 -22.56 -7.44 10.47
C GLY A 148 -22.10 -7.51 11.93
N GLY A 149 -21.71 -6.38 12.54
CA GLY A 149 -21.16 -6.32 13.91
C GLY A 149 -19.79 -7.00 14.10
N ARG A 150 -19.33 -7.81 13.13
CA ARG A 150 -18.07 -8.55 13.19
C ARG A 150 -16.82 -7.68 13.07
N TYR A 151 -16.87 -6.63 12.25
CA TYR A 151 -15.72 -5.76 12.00
C TYR A 151 -16.00 -4.36 12.51
N VAL A 152 -15.91 -4.19 13.83
CA VAL A 152 -16.18 -2.93 14.52
C VAL A 152 -14.92 -2.50 15.28
N GLY A 153 -14.56 -1.21 15.17
CA GLY A 153 -13.57 -0.58 16.03
C GLY A 153 -12.10 -0.73 15.60
N GLY A 154 -11.24 0.06 16.25
CA GLY A 154 -9.78 0.06 16.17
C GLY A 154 -9.17 -0.35 14.83
N ILE A 155 -8.47 -1.49 14.86
CA ILE A 155 -7.75 -2.09 13.73
C ILE A 155 -8.69 -2.35 12.54
N GLU A 156 -9.93 -2.75 12.77
CA GLU A 156 -10.88 -3.11 11.72
C GLU A 156 -11.36 -1.87 10.96
N ASN A 157 -11.59 -0.75 11.65
CA ASN A 157 -11.88 0.53 11.01
C ASN A 157 -10.74 0.96 10.07
N ALA A 158 -9.49 0.82 10.49
CA ALA A 158 -8.34 1.13 9.65
C ALA A 158 -8.32 0.23 8.40
N LYS A 159 -8.50 -1.08 8.56
CA LYS A 159 -8.53 -2.04 7.44
C LYS A 159 -9.61 -1.70 6.41
N ILE A 160 -10.82 -1.43 6.88
CA ILE A 160 -11.97 -1.11 6.04
C ILE A 160 -11.73 0.19 5.25
N ASN A 161 -11.33 1.26 5.93
CA ASN A 161 -11.10 2.56 5.28
C ASN A 161 -9.98 2.47 4.22
N LEU A 162 -8.89 1.75 4.53
CA LEU A 162 -7.77 1.60 3.59
C LEU A 162 -8.13 0.71 2.41
N MET A 163 -8.89 -0.36 2.63
CA MET A 163 -9.43 -1.20 1.55
C MET A 163 -10.32 -0.38 0.61
N LEU A 164 -11.28 0.37 1.13
CA LEU A 164 -12.19 1.19 0.32
C LEU A 164 -11.43 2.28 -0.44
N ARG A 165 -10.42 2.89 0.18
CA ARG A 165 -9.54 3.85 -0.49
C ARG A 165 -8.82 3.23 -1.69
N ILE A 166 -8.35 1.98 -1.59
CA ILE A 166 -7.69 1.29 -2.70
C ILE A 166 -8.68 1.01 -3.84
N TYR A 167 -9.84 0.44 -3.52
CA TYR A 167 -10.87 0.14 -4.52
C TYR A 167 -11.52 1.38 -5.13
N ALA A 168 -11.45 2.55 -4.49
CA ALA A 168 -11.89 3.81 -5.09
C ALA A 168 -10.94 4.36 -6.18
N GLN A 169 -9.77 3.75 -6.39
CA GLN A 169 -8.80 4.16 -7.41
C GLN A 169 -8.84 3.27 -8.66
N LYS A 170 -8.07 3.64 -9.68
CA LYS A 170 -7.99 2.89 -10.94
C LYS A 170 -7.13 1.63 -10.78
N TRP A 171 -7.65 0.49 -11.25
CA TRP A 171 -7.00 -0.83 -11.15
C TRP A 171 -5.56 -0.86 -11.70
N HIS A 172 -5.30 -0.13 -12.80
CA HIS A 172 -4.03 -0.19 -13.52
C HIS A 172 -2.86 0.43 -12.73
N VAL A 173 -3.14 1.28 -11.73
CA VAL A 173 -2.12 1.83 -10.83
C VAL A 173 -1.51 0.71 -9.98
N TYR A 174 -2.36 -0.14 -9.39
CA TYR A 174 -1.93 -1.27 -8.57
C TYR A 174 -1.38 -2.42 -9.42
N ALA A 175 -2.02 -2.71 -10.55
CA ALA A 175 -1.57 -3.76 -11.46
C ALA A 175 -0.18 -3.46 -12.02
N GLY A 176 0.07 -2.20 -12.43
CA GLY A 176 1.37 -1.78 -12.95
C GLY A 176 2.50 -2.02 -11.95
N LEU A 177 2.31 -1.63 -10.68
CA LEU A 177 3.28 -1.90 -9.62
C LEU A 177 3.45 -3.40 -9.39
N ALA A 178 2.36 -4.10 -9.10
CA ALA A 178 2.40 -5.50 -8.71
C ALA A 178 2.98 -6.40 -9.82
N ILE A 179 2.60 -6.16 -11.08
CA ILE A 179 3.01 -6.98 -12.21
C ILE A 179 4.36 -6.53 -12.78
N LEU A 180 4.68 -5.24 -12.88
CA LEU A 180 5.89 -4.83 -13.62
C LEU A 180 7.13 -4.74 -12.74
N ASN A 181 7.00 -4.69 -11.41
CA ASN A 181 8.13 -4.65 -10.49
C ASN A 181 8.49 -6.07 -10.01
N PRO A 182 9.68 -6.62 -10.38
CA PRO A 182 10.09 -7.97 -9.98
C PRO A 182 10.16 -8.19 -8.46
N GLU A 183 10.59 -7.18 -7.70
CA GLU A 183 10.64 -7.24 -6.24
C GLU A 183 9.22 -7.34 -5.64
N ALA A 184 8.27 -6.59 -6.21
CA ALA A 184 6.86 -6.67 -5.81
C ALA A 184 6.27 -8.06 -6.11
N ARG A 185 6.62 -8.70 -7.23
CA ARG A 185 6.16 -10.06 -7.54
C ARG A 185 6.59 -11.05 -6.46
N ALA A 186 7.87 -11.03 -6.09
CA ALA A 186 8.43 -11.92 -5.07
C ALA A 186 7.75 -11.69 -3.70
N GLN A 187 7.49 -10.44 -3.35
CA GLN A 187 6.80 -10.09 -2.11
C GLN A 187 5.35 -10.55 -2.07
N ILE A 188 4.58 -10.37 -3.15
CA ILE A 188 3.18 -10.77 -3.20
C ILE A 188 3.04 -12.29 -3.16
N ASP A 189 3.91 -13.02 -3.86
CA ASP A 189 3.97 -14.48 -3.79
C ASP A 189 4.32 -14.97 -2.38
N GLN A 190 5.34 -14.39 -1.74
CA GLN A 190 5.67 -14.74 -0.36
C GLN A 190 4.55 -14.38 0.63
N TYR A 191 3.85 -13.28 0.43
CA TYR A 191 2.70 -12.90 1.26
C TYR A 191 1.56 -13.93 1.16
N ALA A 192 1.25 -14.41 -0.04
CA ALA A 192 0.27 -15.47 -0.24
C ALA A 192 0.70 -16.79 0.42
N ARG A 193 1.99 -17.15 0.36
CA ARG A 193 2.54 -18.32 1.06
C ARG A 193 2.46 -18.17 2.58
N SER A 194 2.81 -17.01 3.10
CA SER A 194 2.76 -16.69 4.54
C SER A 194 1.32 -16.77 5.06
N THR A 195 0.38 -16.16 4.35
CA THR A 195 -1.08 -16.25 4.64
C THR A 195 -1.53 -17.71 4.67
N THR A 196 -1.21 -18.48 3.62
CA THR A 196 -1.61 -19.88 3.50
C THR A 196 -1.00 -20.76 4.60
N ALA A 197 0.27 -20.55 4.94
CA ALA A 197 0.96 -21.33 5.96
C ALA A 197 0.38 -21.08 7.34
N LEU A 198 0.16 -19.81 7.71
CA LEU A 198 -0.45 -19.44 8.98
C LEU A 198 -1.88 -19.97 9.08
N TYR A 199 -2.70 -19.81 8.04
CA TYR A 199 -4.06 -20.33 8.02
C TYR A 199 -4.12 -21.86 8.20
N LYS A 200 -3.18 -22.60 7.60
CA LYS A 200 -3.09 -24.06 7.80
C LYS A 200 -2.78 -24.42 9.25
N LEU A 201 -1.83 -23.72 9.90
CA LEU A 201 -1.52 -23.95 11.32
C LEU A 201 -2.73 -23.65 12.22
N MET A 202 -3.47 -22.58 11.92
CA MET A 202 -4.72 -22.24 12.58
C MET A 202 -5.76 -23.36 12.41
N LEU A 203 -5.94 -23.87 11.18
CA LEU A 203 -6.92 -24.92 10.85
C LEU A 203 -6.58 -26.27 11.49
N GLU A 204 -5.30 -26.62 11.54
CA GLU A 204 -4.80 -27.86 12.15
C GLU A 204 -4.75 -27.80 13.69
N GLY A 205 -5.03 -26.64 14.29
CA GLY A 205 -4.97 -26.45 15.74
C GLY A 205 -3.55 -26.47 16.32
N ARG A 206 -2.52 -26.18 15.50
CA ARG A 206 -1.10 -26.26 15.88
C ARG A 206 -0.64 -24.98 16.59
N ALA A 207 -1.19 -24.74 17.77
CA ALA A 207 -1.00 -23.50 18.54
C ALA A 207 0.47 -23.18 18.84
N ASP A 208 1.25 -24.15 19.32
CA ASP A 208 2.66 -23.95 19.67
C ASP A 208 3.51 -23.55 18.46
N GLU A 209 3.27 -24.17 17.31
CA GLU A 209 4.00 -23.90 16.08
C GLU A 209 3.60 -22.55 15.45
N LEU A 210 2.31 -22.22 15.49
CA LEU A 210 1.81 -20.90 15.09
C LEU A 210 2.47 -19.81 15.93
N ARG A 211 2.46 -19.97 17.26
CA ARG A 211 3.06 -19.03 18.21
C ARG A 211 4.57 -18.89 17.98
N ALA A 212 5.30 -19.99 17.88
CA ALA A 212 6.74 -19.97 17.64
C ALA A 212 7.10 -19.25 16.33
N ARG A 213 6.36 -19.51 15.26
CA ARG A 213 6.55 -18.87 13.95
C ARG A 213 6.31 -17.35 14.02
N VAL A 214 5.18 -16.94 14.60
CA VAL A 214 4.80 -15.51 14.69
C VAL A 214 5.76 -14.73 15.58
N LEU A 215 6.18 -15.29 16.73
CA LEU A 215 7.13 -14.65 17.62
C LEU A 215 8.54 -14.55 17.00
N ALA A 216 8.98 -15.58 16.28
CA ALA A 216 10.24 -15.50 15.53
C ALA A 216 10.19 -14.42 14.43
N ALA A 217 9.04 -14.23 13.79
CA ALA A 217 8.84 -13.17 12.81
C ALA A 217 8.82 -11.78 13.46
N ARG A 218 8.13 -11.62 14.60
CA ARG A 218 8.14 -10.40 15.42
C ARG A 218 9.57 -9.99 15.77
N ASP A 219 10.35 -10.91 16.35
CA ASP A 219 11.70 -10.61 16.83
C ASP A 219 12.64 -10.15 15.69
N LYS A 220 12.46 -10.72 14.50
CA LYS A 220 13.23 -10.30 13.31
C LYS A 220 12.84 -8.91 12.82
N VAL A 221 11.54 -8.58 12.80
CA VAL A 221 11.02 -7.34 12.20
C VAL A 221 11.08 -6.17 13.19
N PHE A 222 10.58 -6.36 14.41
CA PHE A 222 10.45 -5.30 15.42
C PHE A 222 11.54 -5.34 16.49
N GLY A 223 12.29 -6.43 16.60
CA GLY A 223 13.19 -6.69 17.72
C GLY A 223 12.49 -7.43 18.85
N ARG A 224 13.28 -7.83 19.85
CA ARG A 224 12.76 -8.47 21.06
C ARG A 224 12.19 -7.40 21.99
N GLU A 225 11.37 -7.81 22.96
CA GLU A 225 10.77 -6.86 23.92
C GLU A 225 11.81 -6.07 24.72
N ASP A 226 12.92 -6.71 25.06
CA ASP A 226 14.06 -6.15 25.78
C ASP A 226 15.03 -5.38 24.87
N GLU A 227 14.97 -5.60 23.55
CA GLU A 227 15.84 -4.98 22.56
C GLU A 227 15.04 -4.61 21.28
N PRO A 228 14.17 -3.59 21.35
CA PRO A 228 13.39 -3.16 20.20
C PRO A 228 14.31 -2.50 19.16
N LYS A 229 14.13 -2.86 17.88
CA LYS A 229 14.94 -2.31 16.77
C LYS A 229 14.56 -0.89 16.40
N TRP A 230 13.38 -0.41 16.80
CA TRP A 230 12.89 0.93 16.50
C TRP A 230 12.43 1.64 17.78
N GLY A 231 12.62 2.96 17.82
CA GLY A 231 12.57 3.79 19.02
C GLY A 231 11.27 3.71 19.84
N ALA A 232 11.35 4.24 21.08
CA ALA A 232 10.29 4.20 22.09
C ALA A 232 8.98 4.96 21.73
N ARG A 233 8.86 5.56 20.54
CA ARG A 233 7.67 6.33 20.12
C ARG A 233 6.90 5.55 19.04
N PRO A 234 5.74 4.95 19.37
CA PRO A 234 4.93 4.20 18.41
C PRO A 234 4.39 5.11 17.30
N LEU A 235 4.21 4.56 16.10
CA LEU A 235 3.68 5.29 14.94
C LEU A 235 2.22 5.73 15.11
N LEU A 236 1.46 5.06 15.98
CA LEU A 236 0.09 5.41 16.30
C LEU A 236 -0.08 5.55 17.81
N LYS A 237 -0.85 6.56 18.22
CA LYS A 237 -1.32 6.72 19.60
C LYS A 237 -2.52 5.80 19.83
N ASP A 238 -2.62 5.23 21.02
CA ASP A 238 -3.75 4.38 21.41
C ASP A 238 -5.08 5.14 21.30
N GLY A 239 -6.13 4.45 20.84
CA GLY A 239 -7.47 5.01 20.67
C GLY A 239 -7.69 5.93 19.44
N LEU A 240 -6.63 6.27 18.69
CA LEU A 240 -6.76 7.09 17.48
C LEU A 240 -7.68 6.44 16.43
N LEU A 241 -7.58 5.13 16.28
CA LEU A 241 -8.30 4.36 15.24
C LEU A 241 -9.78 4.12 15.59
N ASP A 242 -10.14 4.16 16.87
CA ASP A 242 -11.52 3.94 17.34
C ASP A 242 -12.46 5.08 16.90
N ARG A 243 -11.91 6.22 16.49
CA ARG A 243 -12.68 7.41 16.07
C ARG A 243 -13.25 7.33 14.65
N PHE A 244 -12.88 6.32 13.86
CA PHE A 244 -13.10 6.31 12.40
C PHE A 244 -13.96 5.14 11.88
N GLY A 245 -15.09 4.83 12.51
CA GLY A 245 -15.99 3.74 12.09
C GLY A 245 -17.10 4.15 11.10
N LEU A 246 -17.33 3.36 10.05
CA LEU A 246 -18.40 3.59 9.07
C LEU A 246 -19.81 3.29 9.59
N GLY A 247 -19.95 2.37 10.54
CA GLY A 247 -21.26 2.01 11.13
C GLY A 247 -21.92 3.12 11.96
N ALA A 248 -21.20 4.19 12.30
CA ALA A 248 -21.72 5.32 13.06
C ALA A 248 -22.48 6.35 12.20
N ALA A 249 -22.28 6.35 10.88
CA ALA A 249 -22.83 7.36 9.97
C ALA A 249 -24.35 7.25 9.73
N THR A 250 -25.01 6.16 10.18
CA THR A 250 -26.46 5.96 10.02
C THR A 250 -27.30 6.51 11.19
N GLY A 251 -26.67 7.12 12.21
CA GLY A 251 -27.36 7.79 13.32
C GLY A 251 -27.30 9.31 13.19
N GLY A 252 -28.33 9.92 12.60
CA GLY A 252 -28.41 11.38 12.43
C GLY A 252 -28.58 12.13 13.75
N GLY A 253 -27.93 13.30 13.86
CA GLY A 253 -28.18 14.27 14.93
C GLY A 253 -27.06 15.29 15.11
N SER A 254 -27.08 16.38 14.36
CA SER A 254 -26.29 17.57 14.64
C SER A 254 -26.85 18.29 15.88
N GLY A 255 -26.24 18.06 17.05
CA GLY A 255 -26.58 18.72 18.31
C GLY A 255 -25.33 18.94 19.16
N SER A 256 -25.31 20.01 19.94
CA SER A 256 -24.16 20.58 20.67
C SER A 256 -23.64 19.77 21.88
N ASP A 257 -23.94 18.47 21.95
CA ASP A 257 -23.58 17.56 23.06
C ASP A 257 -22.52 16.51 22.63
N GLY A 258 -21.56 16.93 21.80
CA GLY A 258 -20.68 16.04 21.03
C GLY A 258 -19.67 15.21 21.83
N GLU A 259 -19.21 15.68 23.00
CA GLU A 259 -18.17 14.98 23.78
C GLU A 259 -18.74 13.81 24.60
N THR A 260 -19.90 14.00 25.23
CA THR A 260 -20.56 12.96 26.05
C THR A 260 -21.15 11.84 25.20
N GLN A 261 -21.66 12.15 24.00
CA GLN A 261 -22.16 11.14 23.06
C GLN A 261 -21.02 10.35 22.40
N GLN A 262 -19.87 10.98 22.10
CA GLN A 262 -18.70 10.26 21.58
C GLN A 262 -18.10 9.30 22.60
N GLN A 263 -18.03 9.68 23.89
CA GLN A 263 -17.53 8.79 24.94
C GLN A 263 -18.48 7.59 25.20
N GLN A 264 -19.79 7.81 25.17
CA GLN A 264 -20.77 6.71 25.30
C GLN A 264 -20.79 5.79 24.07
N GLN A 265 -20.64 6.33 22.85
CA GLN A 265 -20.51 5.52 21.63
C GLN A 265 -19.20 4.72 21.59
N GLN A 266 -18.07 5.28 22.06
CA GLN A 266 -16.81 4.54 22.16
C GLN A 266 -16.91 3.38 23.15
N GLN A 267 -17.55 3.57 24.31
CA GLN A 267 -17.77 2.50 25.27
C GLN A 267 -18.71 1.40 24.74
N GLN A 268 -19.75 1.76 23.99
CA GLN A 268 -20.63 0.77 23.33
C GLN A 268 -19.92 0.02 22.19
N GLN A 269 -19.07 0.70 21.41
CA GLN A 269 -18.28 0.06 20.36
C GLN A 269 -17.22 -0.90 20.93
N GLN A 270 -16.56 -0.54 22.04
CA GLN A 270 -15.63 -1.43 22.74
C GLN A 270 -16.34 -2.67 23.33
N GLN A 271 -17.59 -2.54 23.79
CA GLN A 271 -18.39 -3.67 24.27
C GLN A 271 -18.90 -4.60 23.15
N GLN A 272 -18.89 -4.15 21.89
CA GLN A 272 -19.31 -4.94 20.73
C GLN A 272 -18.13 -5.51 19.91
N GLN A 273 -16.88 -5.23 20.29
CA GLN A 273 -15.71 -5.73 19.58
C GLN A 273 -15.55 -7.24 19.77
N LEU A 274 -15.70 -7.98 18.68
CA LEU A 274 -15.38 -9.40 18.66
C LEU A 274 -13.86 -9.60 18.56
N PRO A 275 -13.26 -10.50 19.36
CA PRO A 275 -11.84 -10.83 19.24
C PRO A 275 -11.51 -11.38 17.84
N ASN A 276 -10.43 -10.90 17.24
CA ASN A 276 -10.03 -11.27 15.88
C ASN A 276 -8.57 -11.74 15.86
N ASN A 277 -8.29 -12.81 15.10
CA ASN A 277 -6.94 -13.35 14.95
C ASN A 277 -6.01 -12.45 14.12
N HIS A 278 -6.57 -11.54 13.34
CA HIS A 278 -5.89 -10.61 12.47
C HIS A 278 -4.89 -11.29 11.51
N LEU A 279 -5.28 -12.39 10.86
CA LEU A 279 -4.46 -13.17 9.91
C LEU A 279 -3.73 -12.28 8.89
N SER A 280 -4.38 -11.23 8.39
CA SER A 280 -3.77 -10.25 7.49
C SER A 280 -2.52 -9.55 8.05
N LEU A 281 -2.53 -9.19 9.34
CA LEU A 281 -1.39 -8.58 10.02
C LEU A 281 -0.31 -9.63 10.34
N LEU A 282 -0.72 -10.81 10.81
CA LEU A 282 0.20 -11.91 11.09
C LEU A 282 0.97 -12.33 9.83
N ALA A 283 0.26 -12.49 8.72
CA ALA A 283 0.84 -12.84 7.43
C ALA A 283 1.80 -11.79 6.89
N MET A 284 1.56 -10.51 7.17
CA MET A 284 2.46 -9.45 6.73
C MET A 284 3.79 -9.50 7.46
N VAL A 285 3.78 -9.66 8.79
CA VAL A 285 5.02 -9.74 9.58
C VAL A 285 5.78 -11.03 9.26
N ASP A 286 5.08 -12.15 9.07
CA ASP A 286 5.68 -13.40 8.60
C ASP A 286 6.33 -13.24 7.21
N CYS A 287 5.67 -12.53 6.29
CA CYS A 287 6.20 -12.22 4.97
C CYS A 287 7.47 -11.36 5.04
N TRP A 288 7.45 -10.27 5.82
CA TRP A 288 8.62 -9.42 6.01
C TRP A 288 9.80 -10.19 6.62
N SER A 289 9.52 -11.00 7.65
CA SER A 289 10.51 -11.89 8.28
C SER A 289 11.12 -12.88 7.29
N ALA A 290 10.31 -13.50 6.43
CA ALA A 290 10.77 -14.46 5.43
C ALA A 290 11.66 -13.82 4.36
N LEU A 291 11.42 -12.55 4.02
CA LEU A 291 12.18 -11.81 3.01
C LEU A 291 13.34 -10.98 3.59
N GLY A 292 13.49 -10.96 4.92
CA GLY A 292 14.48 -10.11 5.58
C GLY A 292 14.22 -8.61 5.41
N ILE A 293 12.95 -8.23 5.25
CA ILE A 293 12.53 -6.83 5.12
C ILE A 293 12.31 -6.25 6.52
N VAL A 294 12.94 -5.12 6.80
CA VAL A 294 12.65 -4.28 7.97
C VAL A 294 11.92 -3.03 7.46
N PRO A 295 10.59 -2.92 7.66
CA PRO A 295 9.77 -1.84 7.09
C PRO A 295 10.26 -0.42 7.41
N TYR A 296 10.93 -0.25 8.54
CA TYR A 296 11.43 1.05 9.03
C TYR A 296 12.62 1.59 8.24
N ASP A 297 13.38 0.73 7.56
CA ASP A 297 14.56 1.15 6.78
C ASP A 297 14.17 1.97 5.54
N HIS A 298 12.90 1.89 5.12
CA HIS A 298 12.39 2.49 3.88
C HIS A 298 11.42 3.66 4.11
N MET A 299 11.44 4.26 5.30
CA MET A 299 10.55 5.36 5.69
C MET A 299 10.74 6.66 4.89
N ILE A 300 11.86 6.82 4.19
CA ILE A 300 12.14 7.99 3.34
C ILE A 300 11.14 8.14 2.19
N CYS A 301 10.58 7.02 1.71
CA CYS A 301 9.59 6.98 0.63
C CYS A 301 8.23 6.42 1.12
N SER A 302 8.01 6.36 2.43
CA SER A 302 6.76 5.83 2.97
C SER A 302 5.58 6.73 2.58
N THR A 303 4.50 6.10 2.13
CA THR A 303 3.22 6.78 1.90
C THR A 303 2.41 6.86 3.21
N PRO A 304 1.45 7.77 3.34
CA PRO A 304 0.56 7.80 4.51
C PRO A 304 -0.16 6.46 4.75
N LEU A 305 -0.53 5.76 3.68
CA LEU A 305 -1.14 4.43 3.72
C LEU A 305 -0.21 3.41 4.39
N PHE A 306 1.07 3.37 3.97
CA PHE A 306 2.05 2.47 4.55
C PHE A 306 2.33 2.79 6.01
N ARG A 307 2.49 4.07 6.38
CA ARG A 307 2.73 4.48 7.78
C ARG A 307 1.59 4.05 8.69
N LEU A 308 0.35 4.28 8.26
CA LEU A 308 -0.83 3.88 9.01
C LEU A 308 -0.88 2.36 9.17
N TRP A 309 -0.65 1.61 8.10
CA TRP A 309 -0.69 0.15 8.13
C TRP A 309 0.43 -0.46 8.96
N LEU A 310 1.66 0.07 8.85
CA LEU A 310 2.80 -0.31 9.69
C LEU A 310 2.51 0.00 11.16
N GLY A 311 1.93 1.16 11.46
CA GLY A 311 1.54 1.52 12.82
C GLY A 311 0.45 0.61 13.40
N VAL A 312 -0.55 0.22 12.59
CA VAL A 312 -1.58 -0.76 13.01
C VAL A 312 -0.95 -2.12 13.34
N THR A 313 0.02 -2.53 12.52
CA THR A 313 0.75 -3.79 12.72
C THR A 313 1.62 -3.73 13.97
N GLU A 314 2.37 -2.63 14.13
CA GLU A 314 3.18 -2.36 15.31
C GLU A 314 2.32 -2.41 16.58
N HIS A 315 1.14 -1.79 16.55
CA HIS A 315 0.21 -1.76 17.68
C HIS A 315 -0.23 -3.16 18.13
N LEU A 316 -0.45 -4.11 17.19
CA LEU A 316 -0.74 -5.50 17.52
C LEU A 316 0.51 -6.21 18.08
N PHE A 317 1.66 -6.08 17.41
CA PHE A 317 2.86 -6.87 17.70
C PHE A 317 3.68 -6.40 18.92
N ARG A 318 3.50 -5.14 19.35
CA ARG A 318 4.18 -4.59 20.53
C ARG A 318 3.45 -4.80 21.85
N SER A 319 2.21 -5.30 21.84
CA SER A 319 1.52 -5.72 23.07
C SER A 319 1.52 -7.25 23.12
N PRO A 320 2.27 -7.86 24.07
CA PRO A 320 2.24 -9.30 24.28
C PRO A 320 0.82 -9.83 24.52
N GLU A 321 0.00 -9.08 25.25
CA GLU A 321 -1.37 -9.45 25.59
C GLU A 321 -2.26 -9.51 24.34
N ARG A 322 -2.21 -8.47 23.47
CA ARG A 322 -3.00 -8.45 22.23
C ARG A 322 -2.54 -9.53 21.26
N LEU A 323 -1.23 -9.73 21.13
CA LEU A 323 -0.68 -10.74 20.23
C LEU A 323 -1.04 -12.16 20.71
N ASP A 324 -0.94 -12.42 22.01
CA ASP A 324 -1.30 -13.72 22.59
C ASP A 324 -2.78 -14.02 22.44
N GLU A 325 -3.64 -13.02 22.65
CA GLU A 325 -5.08 -13.18 22.42
C GLU A 325 -5.39 -13.44 20.94
N ALA A 326 -4.76 -12.71 20.01
CA ALA A 326 -4.94 -12.94 18.58
C ALA A 326 -4.52 -14.37 18.17
N LEU A 327 -3.40 -14.87 18.71
CA LEU A 327 -2.91 -16.24 18.45
C LEU A 327 -3.83 -17.31 19.04
N ARG A 328 -4.37 -17.07 20.25
CA ARG A 328 -5.35 -17.97 20.89
C ARG A 328 -6.63 -18.04 20.07
N ILE A 329 -7.21 -16.88 19.72
CA ILE A 329 -8.40 -16.76 18.87
C ILE A 329 -8.19 -17.43 17.52
N ALA A 330 -6.99 -17.32 16.95
CA ALA A 330 -6.65 -17.97 15.68
C ALA A 330 -6.84 -19.49 15.67
N VAL A 331 -6.73 -20.14 16.83
CA VAL A 331 -6.86 -21.59 16.97
C VAL A 331 -8.20 -21.98 17.56
N GLU A 332 -8.61 -21.33 18.64
CA GLU A 332 -9.75 -21.74 19.47
C GLU A 332 -11.09 -21.18 19.00
N ASP A 333 -11.08 -20.08 18.24
CA ASP A 333 -12.30 -19.42 17.77
C ASP A 333 -12.51 -19.63 16.26
N ASN A 334 -13.77 -19.85 15.87
CA ASN A 334 -14.15 -20.11 14.48
C ASN A 334 -15.00 -18.98 13.87
N THR A 335 -15.23 -17.89 14.58
CA THR A 335 -16.08 -16.76 14.18
C THR A 335 -15.63 -16.14 12.86
N PHE A 336 -14.31 -15.99 12.67
CA PHE A 336 -13.71 -15.43 11.45
C PHE A 336 -13.18 -16.48 10.47
N ARG A 337 -13.26 -17.78 10.80
CA ARG A 337 -12.54 -18.84 10.06
C ARG A 337 -12.92 -18.94 8.58
N ALA A 338 -14.20 -18.70 8.28
CA ALA A 338 -14.71 -18.68 6.91
C ALA A 338 -14.21 -17.44 6.14
N ASP A 339 -14.14 -16.28 6.80
CA ASP A 339 -13.62 -15.05 6.19
C ASP A 339 -12.10 -15.18 5.95
N ASP A 340 -11.37 -15.82 6.86
CA ASP A 340 -9.94 -16.13 6.72
C ASP A 340 -9.65 -17.10 5.56
N LEU A 341 -10.58 -18.02 5.28
CA LEU A 341 -10.50 -18.91 4.11
C LEU A 341 -10.59 -18.10 2.82
N GLU A 342 -11.61 -17.25 2.71
CA GLU A 342 -11.82 -16.38 1.55
C GLU A 342 -10.64 -15.40 1.38
N PHE A 343 -10.09 -14.89 2.48
CA PHE A 343 -8.89 -14.07 2.48
C PHE A 343 -7.67 -14.83 1.93
N THR A 344 -7.46 -16.06 2.37
CA THR A 344 -6.37 -16.93 1.89
C THR A 344 -6.54 -17.24 0.39
N PHE A 345 -7.77 -17.47 -0.08
CA PHE A 345 -8.06 -17.69 -1.49
C PHE A 345 -7.81 -16.44 -2.33
N ALA A 346 -8.22 -15.28 -1.81
CA ALA A 346 -7.99 -14.00 -2.45
C ALA A 346 -6.50 -13.69 -2.60
N ALA A 347 -5.71 -13.87 -1.53
CA ALA A 347 -4.27 -13.63 -1.53
C ALA A 347 -3.55 -14.48 -2.59
N ARG A 348 -3.86 -15.78 -2.67
CA ARG A 348 -3.34 -16.68 -3.71
C ARG A 348 -3.75 -16.23 -5.12
N GLY A 349 -5.02 -15.91 -5.31
CA GLY A 349 -5.50 -15.47 -6.63
C GLY A 349 -4.85 -14.18 -7.12
N TRP A 350 -4.51 -13.25 -6.22
CA TRP A 350 -3.73 -12.06 -6.59
C TRP A 350 -2.28 -12.40 -6.93
N ALA A 351 -1.62 -13.26 -6.14
CA ALA A 351 -0.26 -13.74 -6.42
C ALA A 351 -0.14 -14.49 -7.75
N GLU A 352 -1.14 -15.30 -8.10
CA GLU A 352 -1.21 -16.00 -9.39
C GLU A 352 -1.33 -15.02 -10.56
N CYS A 353 -2.21 -14.02 -10.46
CA CYS A 353 -2.36 -12.98 -11.49
C CYS A 353 -1.04 -12.23 -11.72
N VAL A 354 -0.31 -11.94 -10.64
CA VAL A 354 0.97 -11.24 -10.68
C VAL A 354 2.07 -12.10 -11.30
N SER A 355 2.17 -13.35 -10.86
CA SER A 355 3.20 -14.29 -11.33
C SER A 355 3.07 -14.57 -12.82
N LEU A 356 1.84 -14.68 -13.32
CA LEU A 356 1.55 -14.90 -14.74
C LEU A 356 1.58 -13.61 -15.58
N GLY A 357 1.58 -12.43 -14.94
CA GLY A 357 1.55 -11.14 -15.62
C GLY A 357 0.25 -10.84 -16.37
N HIS A 358 -0.87 -11.43 -15.95
CA HIS A 358 -2.16 -11.32 -16.63
C HIS A 358 -2.93 -10.05 -16.24
N PHE A 359 -2.65 -8.94 -16.94
CA PHE A 359 -3.31 -7.64 -16.70
C PHE A 359 -4.85 -7.70 -16.83
N ASP A 360 -5.39 -8.41 -17.82
CA ASP A 360 -6.84 -8.51 -18.01
C ASP A 360 -7.53 -9.28 -16.88
N THR A 361 -6.93 -10.38 -16.42
CA THR A 361 -7.44 -11.15 -15.27
C THR A 361 -7.39 -10.30 -14.00
N TRP A 362 -6.29 -9.56 -13.79
CA TRP A 362 -6.19 -8.63 -12.67
C TRP A 362 -7.27 -7.55 -12.74
N ARG A 363 -7.49 -6.94 -13.93
CA ARG A 363 -8.54 -5.93 -14.16
C ARG A 363 -9.91 -6.47 -13.78
N GLU A 364 -10.28 -7.64 -14.30
CA GLU A 364 -11.60 -8.20 -14.07
C GLU A 364 -11.83 -8.49 -12.59
N ARG A 365 -10.85 -9.10 -11.91
CA ARG A 365 -10.90 -9.36 -10.46
C ARG A 365 -11.08 -8.06 -9.67
N PHE A 366 -10.38 -7.00 -10.05
CA PHE A 366 -10.48 -5.71 -9.38
C PHE A 366 -11.83 -5.05 -9.62
N VAL A 367 -12.25 -4.93 -10.88
CA VAL A 367 -13.45 -4.18 -11.29
C VAL A 367 -14.73 -4.82 -10.77
N VAL A 368 -14.83 -6.15 -10.77
CA VAL A 368 -16.00 -6.84 -10.21
C VAL A 368 -16.14 -6.54 -8.71
N THR A 369 -15.04 -6.61 -7.97
CA THR A 369 -15.04 -6.27 -6.54
C THR A 369 -15.24 -4.77 -6.29
N GLN A 370 -14.69 -3.91 -7.14
CA GLN A 370 -14.90 -2.46 -7.09
C GLN A 370 -16.37 -2.09 -7.22
N ARG A 371 -17.09 -2.67 -8.20
CA ARG A 371 -18.53 -2.43 -8.42
C ARG A 371 -19.39 -2.78 -7.20
N PHE A 372 -19.01 -3.82 -6.46
CA PHE A 372 -19.72 -4.20 -5.24
C PHE A 372 -19.61 -3.14 -4.13
N PHE A 373 -18.44 -2.50 -3.99
CA PHE A 373 -18.22 -1.45 -2.98
C PHE A 373 -18.54 -0.04 -3.46
N GLU A 374 -18.77 0.16 -4.76
CA GLU A 374 -19.03 1.47 -5.37
C GLU A 374 -20.08 2.32 -4.64
N PRO A 375 -21.22 1.77 -4.18
CA PRO A 375 -22.22 2.54 -3.44
C PRO A 375 -21.71 3.14 -2.12
N ARG A 376 -20.56 2.68 -1.60
CA ARG A 376 -20.01 3.03 -0.28
C ARG A 376 -18.79 3.93 -0.37
N PHE A 377 -18.28 4.22 -1.58
CA PHE A 377 -17.06 5.01 -1.73
C PHE A 377 -17.22 6.45 -1.25
N ALA A 378 -18.38 7.08 -1.44
CA ALA A 378 -18.58 8.48 -1.03
C ALA A 378 -18.34 8.68 0.47
N ASP A 379 -18.97 7.85 1.30
CA ASP A 379 -18.84 7.91 2.76
C ASP A 379 -17.43 7.51 3.22
N ALA A 380 -16.87 6.48 2.59
CA ALA A 380 -15.53 5.96 2.91
C ALA A 380 -14.40 6.92 2.55
N ILE A 381 -14.51 7.65 1.43
CA ILE A 381 -13.50 8.63 1.02
C ILE A 381 -13.44 9.77 2.03
N LYS A 382 -14.60 10.26 2.48
CA LYS A 382 -14.67 11.33 3.48
C LYS A 382 -14.00 10.89 4.79
N LEU A 383 -14.43 9.76 5.35
CA LEU A 383 -13.90 9.24 6.61
C LEU A 383 -12.41 8.87 6.53
N GLY A 384 -11.99 8.25 5.43
CA GLY A 384 -10.60 7.86 5.21
C GLY A 384 -9.65 9.05 5.09
N ASN A 385 -10.09 10.17 4.50
CA ASN A 385 -9.29 11.40 4.45
C ASN A 385 -9.14 12.04 5.84
N ASP A 386 -10.22 12.07 6.64
CA ASP A 386 -10.19 12.57 8.01
C ASP A 386 -9.24 11.74 8.90
N MET A 387 -9.25 10.41 8.73
CA MET A 387 -8.35 9.50 9.43
C MET A 387 -6.88 9.75 9.08
N ILE A 388 -6.54 9.85 7.79
CA ILE A 388 -5.16 10.11 7.36
C ILE A 388 -4.66 11.46 7.88
N LYS A 389 -5.50 12.49 7.83
CA LYS A 389 -5.16 13.81 8.35
C LYS A 389 -4.83 13.76 9.84
N ALA A 390 -5.67 13.10 10.65
CA ALA A 390 -5.43 12.95 12.08
C ALA A 390 -4.15 12.16 12.41
N VAL A 391 -3.82 11.15 11.60
CA VAL A 391 -2.58 10.36 11.76
C VAL A 391 -1.34 11.19 11.43
N LEU A 392 -1.40 12.01 10.38
CA LEU A 392 -0.31 12.92 10.00
C LEU A 392 -0.07 13.98 11.08
N GLU A 393 -1.14 14.62 11.58
CA GLU A 393 -1.07 15.62 12.65
C GLU A 393 -0.56 15.04 13.99
N ALA A 394 -0.82 13.75 14.27
CA ALA A 394 -0.36 13.10 15.49
C ALA A 394 1.11 12.62 15.44
N SER A 395 1.68 12.56 14.24
CA SER A 395 3.07 12.12 13.97
C SER A 395 4.07 13.29 13.95
N GLU A 396 3.57 14.53 13.88
CA GLU A 396 4.32 15.76 14.17
C GLU A 396 4.40 16.00 15.69
#